data_AF-A0A2N2R0B2-F1
#
_entry.id   AF-A0A2N2R0B2-F1
#
_cell.length_a   1.000
_cell.length_b   1.000
_cell.length_c   1.000
_cell.angle_alpha   90.00
_cell.angle_beta   90.00
_cell.angle_gamma   90.00
#
_symmetry.space_group_name_H-M   'P 1'
#
loop_
_entity.id
_entity.type
_entity.pdbx_description
1 polymer ?
#
loop_
_entity_poly.entity_id
_entity_poly.type
_entity_poly.pdbx_seq_one_letter_code
_entity_poly.pdbx_strand_id
1 'polypeptide(L)'
;MSTTASVRIEALEPAFLERVGGLADVLGLPQAGAAEFALQLGAAGLQLQELGADASGPVRVDFLEGAVAHRRQHGGGSGQMIAKAVGIQPGVRPAILDATAGLGRDAFLFAQLGCQVTLIERHPLVGALLADGMARALSDPEVGPIIQRMQLRQGDAIDLMQTWSEAPPQVIYLDPMFPHREKSSLVKKEMRVFRPLVGGDDDAAQLLAAALNLATHRVVVKRPRKAPSVDGQPPGYVLEGKSSRYDIYPMKALKARP
;
A
#
# COMPACT_ATOMS: atom_id res chain seq x y z
N MET A 1 24.63 -2.10 -9.41
CA MET A 1 24.26 -3.26 -8.57
C MET A 1 23.65 -2.70 -7.30
N SER A 2 22.32 -2.69 -7.19
CA SER A 2 21.67 -2.20 -5.97
C SER A 2 21.76 -3.31 -4.94
N THR A 3 22.65 -3.18 -3.96
CA THR A 3 22.68 -4.04 -2.80
C THR A 3 21.37 -3.85 -2.05
N THR A 4 20.47 -4.83 -2.09
CA THR A 4 19.30 -4.87 -1.22
C THR A 4 19.79 -4.89 0.22
N ALA A 5 19.25 -3.98 1.04
CA ALA A 5 19.70 -3.86 2.44
C ALA A 5 19.44 -5.17 3.20
N SER A 6 20.34 -5.50 4.11
CA SER A 6 20.28 -6.74 4.89
C SER A 6 19.23 -6.65 6.01
N VAL A 7 18.38 -7.67 6.10
CA VAL A 7 17.31 -7.76 7.11
C VAL A 7 17.46 -9.05 7.89
N ARG A 8 17.39 -8.98 9.22
CA ARG A 8 17.20 -10.15 10.10
C ARG A 8 15.82 -10.11 10.76
N ILE A 9 15.36 -11.22 11.33
CA ILE A 9 14.13 -11.27 12.12
C ILE A 9 14.43 -11.68 13.56
N GLU A 10 13.76 -11.05 14.53
CA GLU A 10 13.98 -11.33 15.95
C GLU A 10 12.70 -11.16 16.78
N ALA A 11 12.64 -11.88 17.90
CA ALA A 11 11.58 -11.72 18.89
C ALA A 11 12.00 -10.66 19.92
N LEU A 12 11.11 -9.74 20.25
CA LEU A 12 11.33 -8.76 21.32
C LEU A 12 11.19 -9.40 22.71
N GLU A 13 10.33 -10.43 22.83
CA GLU A 13 10.14 -11.21 24.04
C GLU A 13 10.18 -12.72 23.75
N PRO A 14 10.64 -13.57 24.70
CA PRO A 14 10.73 -15.02 24.49
C PRO A 14 9.44 -15.70 24.04
N ALA A 15 8.28 -15.15 24.44
CA ALA A 15 6.96 -15.66 24.06
C ALA A 15 6.69 -15.63 22.54
N PHE A 16 7.47 -14.88 21.76
CA PHE A 16 7.30 -14.76 20.31
C PHE A 16 8.28 -15.60 19.49
N LEU A 17 9.19 -16.36 20.12
CA LEU A 17 10.25 -17.11 19.42
C LEU A 17 9.71 -18.10 18.38
N GLU A 18 8.67 -18.87 18.71
CA GLU A 18 8.07 -19.84 17.77
C GLU A 18 7.45 -19.13 16.56
N ARG A 19 6.71 -18.05 16.80
CA ARG A 19 6.10 -17.24 15.73
C ARG A 19 7.16 -16.57 14.84
N VAL A 20 8.27 -16.11 15.43
CA VAL A 20 9.41 -15.58 14.69
C VAL A 20 10.06 -16.67 13.84
N GLY A 21 10.20 -17.90 14.36
CA GLY A 21 10.68 -19.03 13.57
C GLY A 21 9.84 -19.27 12.32
N GLY A 22 8.52 -19.36 12.47
CA GLY A 22 7.62 -19.54 11.31
C GLY A 22 7.66 -18.37 10.31
N LEU A 23 7.73 -17.13 10.78
CA LEU A 23 7.88 -15.97 9.90
C LEU A 23 9.25 -15.93 9.20
N ALA A 24 10.31 -16.35 9.89
CA ALA A 24 11.65 -16.45 9.32
C ALA A 24 11.66 -17.41 8.14
N ASP A 25 11.03 -18.58 8.28
CA ASP A 25 10.94 -19.60 7.24
C ASP A 25 10.15 -19.10 6.03
N VAL A 26 8.98 -18.49 6.27
CA VAL A 26 8.12 -17.95 5.19
C VAL A 26 8.79 -16.81 4.43
N LEU A 27 9.51 -15.93 5.13
CA LEU A 27 10.13 -14.73 4.55
C LEU A 27 11.58 -14.97 4.10
N GLY A 28 12.15 -16.14 4.37
CA GLY A 28 13.55 -16.45 4.09
C GLY A 28 14.53 -15.55 4.85
N LEU A 29 14.19 -15.10 6.06
CA LEU A 29 15.00 -14.17 6.84
C LEU A 29 15.91 -14.89 7.85
N PRO A 30 17.18 -14.47 8.00
CA PRO A 30 18.05 -14.97 9.06
C PRO A 30 17.58 -14.48 10.43
N GLN A 31 17.71 -15.33 11.45
CA GLN A 31 17.35 -14.99 12.84
C GLN A 31 18.54 -14.44 13.66
N ALA A 32 19.74 -14.39 13.08
CA ALA A 32 20.96 -13.94 13.73
C ALA A 32 21.94 -13.33 12.72
N GLY A 33 22.97 -12.66 13.23
CA GLY A 33 24.02 -12.04 12.44
C GLY A 33 23.90 -10.51 12.33
N ALA A 34 24.85 -9.91 11.64
CA ALA A 34 24.86 -8.49 11.34
C ALA A 34 23.81 -8.18 10.25
N ALA A 35 23.02 -7.13 10.46
CA ALA A 35 22.03 -6.65 9.52
C ALA A 35 21.89 -5.13 9.65
N GLU A 36 21.37 -4.50 8.61
CA GLU A 36 21.03 -3.07 8.61
C GLU A 36 19.61 -2.83 9.17
N PHE A 37 18.74 -3.84 9.08
CA PHE A 37 17.38 -3.78 9.58
C PHE A 37 17.02 -5.05 10.37
N ALA A 38 16.11 -4.90 11.34
CA ALA A 38 15.46 -5.99 12.04
C ALA A 38 13.94 -5.93 11.83
N LEU A 39 13.37 -7.03 11.36
CA LEU A 39 11.95 -7.31 11.49
C LEU A 39 11.71 -7.88 12.89
N GLN A 40 11.03 -7.12 13.74
CA GLN A 40 10.85 -7.42 15.14
C GLN A 40 9.39 -7.79 15.42
N LEU A 41 9.17 -8.90 16.12
CA LEU A 41 7.84 -9.28 16.61
C LEU A 41 7.79 -9.16 18.13
N GLY A 42 6.81 -8.43 18.64
CA GLY A 42 6.52 -8.36 20.07
C GLY A 42 5.04 -8.15 20.36
N ALA A 43 4.72 -7.79 21.61
CA ALA A 43 3.33 -7.63 22.07
C ALA A 43 2.51 -6.60 21.26
N ALA A 44 3.17 -5.56 20.73
CA ALA A 44 2.54 -4.54 19.91
C ALA A 44 2.39 -4.92 18.42
N GLY A 45 2.79 -6.13 18.04
CA GLY A 45 2.78 -6.62 16.66
C GLY A 45 4.13 -6.53 15.95
N LEU A 46 4.09 -6.71 14.64
CA LEU A 46 5.27 -6.74 13.77
C LEU A 46 5.72 -5.32 13.43
N GLN A 47 7.03 -5.06 13.52
CA GLN A 47 7.64 -3.78 13.16
C GLN A 47 8.96 -3.97 12.43
N LEU A 48 9.33 -2.99 11.62
CA LEU A 48 10.63 -2.92 10.96
C LEU A 48 11.46 -1.79 11.60
N GLN A 49 12.65 -2.14 12.08
CA GLN A 49 13.56 -1.25 12.78
C GLN A 49 14.87 -1.15 12.02
N GLU A 50 15.33 0.07 11.75
CA GLU A 50 16.69 0.34 11.28
C GLU A 50 17.68 0.08 12.42
N LEU A 51 18.82 -0.54 12.15
CA LEU A 51 19.84 -0.84 13.15
C LEU A 51 21.01 0.15 13.02
N GLY A 52 21.52 0.65 14.14
CA GLY A 52 22.68 1.55 14.17
C GLY A 52 22.49 2.79 15.05
N ALA A 53 23.54 3.61 15.15
CA ALA A 53 23.59 4.75 16.06
C ALA A 53 22.60 5.88 15.71
N ASP A 54 22.29 6.05 14.42
CA ASP A 54 21.37 7.08 13.90
C ASP A 54 20.02 6.49 13.48
N ALA A 55 19.68 5.30 13.98
CA ALA A 55 18.49 4.57 13.58
C ALA A 55 17.23 5.41 13.80
N SER A 56 16.43 5.54 12.73
CA SER A 56 15.06 6.03 12.88
C SER A 56 14.24 5.02 13.71
N GLY A 57 13.23 5.48 14.45
CA GLY A 57 12.41 4.56 15.25
C GLY A 57 11.68 3.51 14.40
N PRO A 58 10.94 2.58 15.01
CA PRO A 58 10.36 1.47 14.27
C PRO A 58 9.21 1.93 13.36
N VAL A 59 9.00 1.20 12.29
CA VAL A 59 7.90 1.38 11.36
C VAL A 59 6.97 0.17 11.48
N ARG A 60 5.70 0.45 11.76
CA ARG A 60 4.63 -0.54 11.91
C ARG A 60 3.40 -0.04 11.17
N VAL A 61 2.62 -0.95 10.59
CA VAL A 61 1.31 -0.61 10.05
C VAL A 61 0.32 -0.52 11.21
N ASP A 62 -0.28 0.65 11.39
CA ASP A 62 -1.25 0.88 12.45
C ASP A 62 -2.47 1.63 11.88
N PHE A 63 -3.64 1.01 12.01
CA PHE A 63 -4.92 1.58 11.58
C PHE A 63 -5.73 2.17 12.74
N LEU A 64 -5.32 1.92 13.99
CA LEU A 64 -6.04 2.34 15.19
C LEU A 64 -5.59 3.72 15.67
N GLU A 65 -4.31 4.04 15.50
CA GLU A 65 -3.70 5.26 16.02
C GLU A 65 -3.03 6.13 14.94
N GLY A 66 -2.50 7.28 15.36
CA GLY A 66 -1.62 8.14 14.56
C GLY A 66 -2.29 8.78 13.34
N ALA A 67 -1.54 8.87 12.24
CA ALA A 67 -1.95 9.60 11.04
C ALA A 67 -3.19 8.99 10.37
N VAL A 68 -3.39 7.67 10.48
CA VAL A 68 -4.57 6.98 9.93
C VAL A 68 -5.81 7.34 10.74
N ALA A 69 -5.74 7.24 12.07
CA ALA A 69 -6.84 7.64 12.96
C ALA A 69 -7.20 9.13 12.80
N HIS A 70 -6.20 10.01 12.71
CA HIS A 70 -6.42 11.43 12.49
C HIS A 70 -7.06 11.70 11.13
N ARG A 71 -6.58 11.06 10.04
CA ARG A 71 -7.17 11.20 8.69
C ARG A 71 -8.57 10.61 8.62
N ARG A 72 -8.85 9.55 9.39
CA ARG A 72 -10.20 8.96 9.52
C ARG A 72 -11.18 9.98 10.08
N GLN A 73 -10.78 10.72 11.11
CA GLN A 73 -11.62 11.70 11.81
C GLN A 73 -11.68 13.07 11.11
N HIS A 74 -10.58 13.54 10.51
CA HIS A 74 -10.43 14.94 10.04
C HIS A 74 -9.97 15.06 8.57
N GLY A 75 -9.84 13.96 7.83
CA GLY A 75 -9.23 13.95 6.49
C GLY A 75 -10.10 14.47 5.35
N GLY A 76 -11.36 14.85 5.61
CA GLY A 76 -12.28 15.36 4.59
C GLY A 76 -13.04 14.29 3.78
N GLY A 77 -12.94 13.01 4.16
CA GLY A 77 -13.78 11.93 3.64
C GLY A 77 -13.85 11.83 2.12
N SER A 78 -15.06 11.72 1.57
CA SER A 78 -15.33 11.68 0.11
C SER A 78 -15.02 13.00 -0.62
N GLY A 79 -14.81 14.09 0.12
CA GLY A 79 -14.33 15.36 -0.43
C GLY A 79 -12.86 15.31 -0.87
N GLN A 80 -12.10 14.30 -0.42
CA GLN A 80 -10.70 14.12 -0.80
C GLN A 80 -10.55 13.84 -2.28
N MET A 81 -9.52 14.44 -2.89
CA MET A 81 -9.22 14.29 -4.31
C MET A 81 -9.00 12.83 -4.72
N ILE A 82 -8.36 12.03 -3.87
CA ILE A 82 -8.15 10.60 -4.11
C ILE A 82 -9.47 9.83 -4.20
N ALA A 83 -10.46 10.16 -3.35
CA ALA A 83 -11.79 9.54 -3.38
C ALA A 83 -12.54 9.92 -4.67
N LYS A 84 -12.44 11.19 -5.09
CA LYS A 84 -13.00 11.68 -6.36
C LYS A 84 -12.34 11.02 -7.56
N ALA A 85 -11.03 10.80 -7.53
CA ALA A 85 -10.28 10.17 -8.62
C ALA A 85 -10.80 8.74 -8.89
N VAL A 86 -10.94 7.95 -7.82
CA VAL A 86 -11.52 6.58 -7.92
C VAL A 86 -13.03 6.57 -8.12
N GLY A 87 -13.69 7.73 -8.19
CA GLY A 87 -15.11 7.85 -8.53
C GLY A 87 -16.07 7.55 -7.38
N ILE A 88 -15.64 7.67 -6.13
CA ILE A 88 -16.53 7.62 -4.97
C ILE A 88 -17.39 8.89 -4.95
N GLN A 89 -18.71 8.69 -4.93
CA GLN A 89 -19.74 9.74 -4.94
C GLN A 89 -20.94 9.30 -4.09
N PRO A 90 -21.91 10.19 -3.76
CA PRO A 90 -23.16 9.75 -3.13
C PRO A 90 -23.79 8.58 -3.89
N GLY A 91 -24.09 7.48 -3.20
CA GLY A 91 -24.64 6.25 -3.80
C GLY A 91 -23.68 5.36 -4.59
N VAL A 92 -22.43 5.79 -4.83
CA VAL A 92 -21.44 5.06 -5.64
C VAL A 92 -20.30 4.55 -4.77
N ARG A 93 -20.14 3.23 -4.68
CA ARG A 93 -19.04 2.52 -3.98
C ARG A 93 -18.43 1.47 -4.90
N PRO A 94 -17.41 1.83 -5.69
CA PRO A 94 -16.78 0.88 -6.61
C PRO A 94 -16.07 -0.24 -5.85
N ALA A 95 -16.00 -1.42 -6.45
CA ALA A 95 -14.98 -2.41 -6.08
C ALA A 95 -13.62 -1.92 -6.59
N ILE A 96 -12.66 -1.75 -5.68
CA ILE A 96 -11.34 -1.18 -5.94
C ILE A 96 -10.28 -2.27 -5.79
N LEU A 97 -9.34 -2.32 -6.73
CA LEU A 97 -8.06 -3.01 -6.56
C LEU A 97 -6.97 -1.95 -6.37
N ASP A 98 -6.33 -1.93 -5.21
CA ASP A 98 -5.08 -1.20 -4.97
C ASP A 98 -3.92 -2.13 -5.32
N ALA A 99 -3.30 -1.90 -6.48
CA ALA A 99 -2.28 -2.79 -7.03
C ALA A 99 -0.86 -2.49 -6.51
N THR A 100 -0.72 -1.50 -5.62
CA THR A 100 0.55 -1.02 -5.05
C THR A 100 0.32 -0.68 -3.58
N ALA A 101 -0.15 -1.65 -2.81
CA ALA A 101 -0.75 -1.43 -1.51
C ALA A 101 0.16 -0.69 -0.52
N GLY A 102 1.47 -1.02 -0.51
CA GLY A 102 2.41 -0.49 0.46
C GLY A 102 1.93 -0.74 1.89
N LEU A 103 1.80 0.32 2.68
CA LEU A 103 1.28 0.24 4.05
C LEU A 103 -0.25 0.31 4.15
N GLY A 104 -0.96 0.16 3.02
CA GLY A 104 -2.43 0.10 2.97
C GLY A 104 -3.16 1.41 3.31
N ARG A 105 -2.47 2.55 3.30
CA ARG A 105 -3.04 3.84 3.76
C ARG A 105 -4.17 4.36 2.88
N ASP A 106 -3.98 4.30 1.56
CA ASP A 106 -4.97 4.79 0.61
C ASP A 106 -6.09 3.75 0.41
N ALA A 107 -5.76 2.45 0.37
CA ALA A 107 -6.74 1.37 0.48
C ALA A 107 -7.63 1.45 1.73
N PHE A 108 -7.07 1.72 2.92
CA PHE A 108 -7.86 1.91 4.14
C PHE A 108 -8.83 3.08 4.03
N LEU A 109 -8.41 4.18 3.41
CA LEU A 109 -9.32 5.31 3.14
C LEU A 109 -10.47 4.89 2.23
N PHE A 110 -10.22 4.11 1.18
CA PHE A 110 -11.28 3.61 0.30
C PHE A 110 -12.25 2.69 1.04
N ALA A 111 -11.72 1.78 1.86
CA ALA A 111 -12.50 0.87 2.69
C ALA A 111 -13.34 1.64 3.73
N GLN A 112 -12.76 2.66 4.37
CA GLN A 112 -13.45 3.54 5.32
C GLN A 112 -14.61 4.27 4.65
N LEU A 113 -14.43 4.67 3.39
CA LEU A 113 -15.50 5.28 2.60
C LEU A 113 -16.55 4.28 2.14
N GLY A 114 -16.40 2.98 2.42
CA GLY A 114 -17.39 1.93 2.15
C GLY A 114 -17.14 1.12 0.88
N CYS A 115 -15.98 1.26 0.24
CA CYS A 115 -15.61 0.44 -0.91
C CYS A 115 -15.15 -0.95 -0.45
N GLN A 116 -15.37 -1.96 -1.29
CA GLN A 116 -14.65 -3.23 -1.17
C GLN A 116 -13.30 -3.07 -1.86
N VAL A 117 -12.23 -3.42 -1.16
CA VAL A 117 -10.85 -3.16 -1.59
C VAL A 117 -10.06 -4.45 -1.58
N THR A 118 -9.56 -4.86 -2.73
CA THR A 118 -8.46 -5.83 -2.78
C THR A 118 -7.14 -5.07 -2.84
N LEU A 119 -6.15 -5.51 -2.09
CA LEU A 119 -4.82 -4.92 -2.00
C LEU A 119 -3.81 -5.94 -2.53
N ILE A 120 -2.88 -5.51 -3.39
CA ILE A 120 -1.74 -6.33 -3.79
C ILE A 120 -0.45 -5.68 -3.27
N GLU A 121 0.36 -6.47 -2.56
CA GLU A 121 1.70 -6.09 -2.15
C GLU A 121 2.70 -7.17 -2.60
N ARG A 122 3.71 -6.75 -3.36
CA ARG A 122 4.73 -7.65 -3.92
C ARG A 122 5.87 -7.92 -2.98
N HIS A 123 6.21 -6.97 -2.11
CA HIS A 123 7.35 -7.09 -1.23
C HIS A 123 6.97 -7.90 0.02
N PRO A 124 7.55 -9.09 0.27
CA PRO A 124 7.11 -9.99 1.35
C PRO A 124 7.11 -9.33 2.74
N LEU A 125 8.15 -8.55 3.06
CA LEU A 125 8.23 -7.82 4.34
C LEU A 125 7.13 -6.77 4.52
N VAL A 126 6.84 -5.99 3.47
CA VAL A 126 5.78 -4.97 3.52
C VAL A 126 4.42 -5.66 3.62
N GLY A 127 4.22 -6.73 2.86
CA GLY A 127 3.03 -7.58 2.93
C GLY A 127 2.82 -8.18 4.32
N ALA A 128 3.87 -8.63 4.99
CA ALA A 128 3.79 -9.17 6.36
C ALA A 128 3.43 -8.08 7.39
N LEU A 129 4.04 -6.88 7.28
CA LEU A 129 3.70 -5.74 8.14
C LEU A 129 2.24 -5.30 7.96
N LEU A 130 1.77 -5.25 6.71
CA LEU A 130 0.39 -4.92 6.38
C LEU A 130 -0.58 -5.98 6.90
N ALA A 131 -0.29 -7.26 6.71
CA ALA A 131 -1.09 -8.36 7.23
C ALA A 131 -1.22 -8.32 8.76
N ASP A 132 -0.10 -8.09 9.47
CA ASP A 132 -0.11 -7.92 10.93
C ASP A 132 -0.95 -6.71 11.38
N GLY A 133 -0.80 -5.57 10.69
CA GLY A 133 -1.60 -4.37 10.95
C GLY A 133 -3.10 -4.59 10.76
N MET A 134 -3.49 -5.26 9.67
CA MET A 134 -4.89 -5.62 9.41
C MET A 134 -5.42 -6.58 10.47
N ALA A 135 -4.67 -7.63 10.83
CA ALA A 135 -5.07 -8.61 11.83
C ALA A 135 -5.32 -7.97 13.20
N ARG A 136 -4.42 -7.08 13.66
CA ARG A 136 -4.59 -6.35 14.92
C ARG A 136 -5.81 -5.44 14.93
N ALA A 137 -6.07 -4.77 13.82
CA ALA A 137 -7.17 -3.82 13.71
C ALA A 137 -8.56 -4.49 13.56
N LEU A 138 -8.61 -5.80 13.26
CA LEU A 138 -9.87 -6.52 13.04
C LEU A 138 -10.74 -6.63 14.31
N SER A 139 -10.10 -6.70 15.47
CA SER A 139 -10.79 -6.83 16.78
C SER A 139 -11.32 -5.50 17.31
N ASP A 140 -10.98 -4.38 16.68
CA ASP A 140 -11.46 -3.06 17.11
C ASP A 140 -12.92 -2.83 16.66
N PRO A 141 -13.83 -2.38 17.56
CA PRO A 141 -15.24 -2.21 17.20
C PRO A 141 -15.52 -1.18 16.10
N GLU A 142 -14.70 -0.15 15.98
CA GLU A 142 -14.89 0.91 14.97
C GLU A 142 -14.13 0.62 13.67
N VAL A 143 -12.91 0.09 13.80
CA VAL A 143 -11.99 -0.11 12.67
C VAL A 143 -12.14 -1.51 12.06
N GLY A 144 -12.52 -2.51 12.84
CA GLY A 144 -12.75 -3.88 12.37
C GLY A 144 -13.69 -3.97 11.16
N PRO A 145 -14.87 -3.32 11.16
CA PRO A 145 -15.76 -3.28 9.99
C PRO A 145 -15.16 -2.62 8.74
N ILE A 146 -14.16 -1.74 8.89
CA ILE A 146 -13.42 -1.14 7.78
C ILE A 146 -12.43 -2.16 7.22
N ILE A 147 -11.66 -2.81 8.09
CA ILE A 147 -10.68 -3.85 7.72
C ILE A 147 -11.36 -5.04 7.04
N GLN A 148 -12.58 -5.40 7.44
CA GLN A 148 -13.36 -6.47 6.79
C GLN A 148 -13.67 -6.19 5.31
N ARG A 149 -13.55 -4.94 4.84
CA ARG A 149 -13.68 -4.59 3.42
C ARG A 149 -12.35 -4.66 2.66
N MET A 150 -11.26 -5.01 3.33
CA MET A 150 -9.91 -5.07 2.78
C MET A 150 -9.46 -6.53 2.68
N GLN A 151 -9.09 -6.96 1.48
CA GLN A 151 -8.52 -8.29 1.23
C GLN A 151 -7.09 -8.14 0.70
N LEU A 152 -6.10 -8.60 1.45
CA LEU A 152 -4.70 -8.59 1.01
C LEU A 152 -4.37 -9.82 0.16
N ARG A 153 -3.70 -9.60 -0.97
CA ARG A 153 -3.02 -10.61 -1.79
C ARG A 153 -1.54 -10.28 -1.83
N GLN A 154 -0.70 -11.24 -1.54
CA GLN A 154 0.75 -11.08 -1.65
C GLN A 154 1.20 -11.65 -2.99
N GLY A 155 2.05 -10.91 -3.70
CA GLY A 155 2.58 -11.30 -5.00
C GLY A 155 2.72 -10.12 -5.95
N ASP A 156 3.25 -10.41 -7.14
CA ASP A 156 3.39 -9.40 -8.19
C ASP A 156 2.01 -9.01 -8.77
N ALA A 157 1.75 -7.70 -8.84
CA ALA A 157 0.46 -7.21 -9.29
C ALA A 157 0.22 -7.41 -10.79
N ILE A 158 1.26 -7.38 -11.61
CA ILE A 158 1.14 -7.64 -13.05
C ILE A 158 0.71 -9.10 -13.24
N ASP A 159 1.41 -10.03 -12.61
CA ASP A 159 1.11 -11.46 -12.71
C ASP A 159 -0.30 -11.79 -12.18
N LEU A 160 -0.63 -11.29 -10.99
CA LEU A 160 -1.94 -11.53 -10.37
C LEU A 160 -3.10 -10.95 -11.18
N MET A 161 -2.92 -9.79 -11.83
CA MET A 161 -3.93 -9.21 -12.71
C MET A 161 -4.09 -10.00 -14.01
N GLN A 162 -3.01 -10.56 -14.57
CA GLN A 162 -3.06 -11.39 -15.78
C GLN A 162 -3.80 -12.71 -15.56
N THR A 163 -3.67 -13.29 -14.37
CA THR A 163 -4.35 -14.54 -14.00
C THR A 163 -5.63 -14.31 -13.20
N TRP A 164 -6.20 -13.10 -13.27
CA TRP A 164 -7.37 -12.75 -12.47
C TRP A 164 -8.60 -13.56 -12.89
N SER A 165 -9.14 -14.36 -11.97
CA SER A 165 -10.25 -15.30 -12.21
C SER A 165 -11.58 -14.87 -11.58
N GLU A 166 -11.57 -13.87 -10.73
CA GLU A 166 -12.77 -13.34 -10.06
C GLU A 166 -13.46 -12.25 -10.88
N ALA A 167 -14.57 -11.72 -10.36
CA ALA A 167 -15.21 -10.55 -10.93
C ALA A 167 -14.17 -9.40 -11.05
N PRO A 168 -13.96 -8.82 -12.24
CA PRO A 168 -12.97 -7.77 -12.40
C PRO A 168 -13.31 -6.53 -11.56
N PRO A 169 -12.31 -5.88 -10.95
CA PRO A 169 -12.53 -4.64 -10.22
C PRO A 169 -13.11 -3.55 -11.13
N GLN A 170 -13.93 -2.67 -10.53
CA GLN A 170 -14.45 -1.51 -11.26
C GLN A 170 -13.35 -0.49 -11.46
N VAL A 171 -12.52 -0.31 -10.42
CA VAL A 171 -11.45 0.67 -10.39
C VAL A 171 -10.16 -0.01 -9.99
N ILE A 172 -9.09 0.25 -10.73
CA ILE A 172 -7.74 -0.12 -10.31
C ILE A 172 -6.96 1.16 -9.97
N TYR A 173 -6.37 1.17 -8.79
CA TYR A 173 -5.59 2.27 -8.24
C TYR A 173 -4.11 1.89 -8.19
N LEU A 174 -3.26 2.76 -8.73
CA LEU A 174 -1.81 2.59 -8.80
C LEU A 174 -1.12 3.80 -8.14
N ASP A 175 -0.15 3.56 -7.27
CA ASP A 175 0.78 4.53 -6.69
C ASP A 175 2.20 3.95 -6.72
N PRO A 176 2.74 3.60 -7.91
CA PRO A 176 4.09 3.06 -8.01
C PRO A 176 5.08 4.10 -7.51
N MET A 177 6.07 3.65 -6.76
CA MET A 177 7.15 4.49 -6.25
C MET A 177 7.88 5.14 -7.43
N PHE A 178 7.68 6.44 -7.62
CA PHE A 178 8.43 7.18 -8.63
C PHE A 178 9.87 7.39 -8.16
N PRO A 179 10.89 7.05 -8.96
CA PRO A 179 12.28 7.26 -8.59
C PRO A 179 12.55 8.76 -8.43
N HIS A 180 12.61 9.23 -7.17
CA HIS A 180 13.00 10.59 -6.85
C HIS A 180 14.47 10.79 -7.21
N ARG A 181 14.72 11.49 -8.33
CA ARG A 181 16.06 11.91 -8.77
C ARG A 181 16.59 13.14 -8.01
N GLU A 182 15.77 13.80 -7.19
CA GLU A 182 16.17 15.00 -6.45
C GLU A 182 16.07 14.85 -4.94
N LYS A 183 17.04 15.47 -4.24
CA LYS A 183 17.13 15.62 -2.78
C LYS A 183 15.97 16.47 -2.26
N SER A 184 14.78 15.90 -2.16
CA SER A 184 13.67 16.53 -1.44
C SER A 184 13.81 16.26 0.06
N SER A 185 13.88 17.32 0.85
CA SER A 185 13.88 17.31 2.31
C SER A 185 12.56 16.75 2.86
N LEU A 186 12.67 15.95 3.94
CA LEU A 186 11.58 15.29 4.67
C LEU A 186 10.81 14.21 3.89
N VAL A 187 11.54 13.22 3.37
CA VAL A 187 10.96 11.90 3.12
C VAL A 187 10.39 11.39 4.45
N LYS A 188 9.09 11.09 4.49
CA LYS A 188 8.42 10.56 5.70
C LYS A 188 9.21 9.37 6.23
N LYS A 189 9.33 9.24 7.56
CA LYS A 189 10.12 8.22 8.26
C LYS A 189 10.01 6.83 7.61
N GLU A 190 8.79 6.43 7.25
CA GLU A 190 8.53 5.12 6.64
C GLU A 190 9.20 4.97 5.27
N MET A 191 9.18 6.00 4.44
CA MET A 191 9.83 5.99 3.13
C MET A 191 11.37 6.01 3.23
N ARG A 192 11.95 6.47 4.34
CA ARG A 192 13.41 6.34 4.57
C ARG A 192 13.79 4.89 4.88
N VAL A 193 12.95 4.19 5.65
CA VAL A 193 13.15 2.79 6.04
C VAL A 193 12.86 1.83 4.88
N PHE A 194 11.80 2.05 4.10
CA PHE A 194 11.41 1.12 3.03
C PHE A 194 12.18 1.28 1.72
N ARG A 195 12.68 2.48 1.41
CA ARG A 195 13.33 2.73 0.10
C ARG A 195 14.55 1.82 -0.16
N PRO A 196 15.45 1.55 0.82
CA PRO A 196 16.55 0.60 0.62
C PRO A 196 16.11 -0.85 0.41
N LEU A 197 14.88 -1.19 0.81
CA LEU A 197 14.33 -2.55 0.74
C LEU A 197 13.55 -2.80 -0.56
N VAL A 198 12.70 -1.85 -0.95
CA VAL A 198 11.72 -2.04 -2.03
C VAL A 198 12.27 -1.68 -3.42
N GLY A 199 13.34 -0.88 -3.50
CA GLY A 199 13.93 -0.49 -4.80
C GLY A 199 13.09 0.54 -5.55
N GLY A 200 13.13 0.52 -6.89
CA GLY A 200 12.31 1.37 -7.76
C GLY A 200 11.36 0.54 -8.62
N ASP A 201 10.24 1.13 -9.03
CA ASP A 201 9.24 0.47 -9.88
C ASP A 201 9.53 0.76 -11.36
N ASP A 202 10.52 0.05 -11.91
CA ASP A 202 10.93 0.19 -13.33
C ASP A 202 9.90 -0.40 -14.32
N ASP A 203 8.89 -1.10 -13.81
CA ASP A 203 7.83 -1.81 -14.51
C ASP A 203 6.49 -1.04 -14.54
N ALA A 204 6.47 0.24 -14.14
CA ALA A 204 5.25 1.03 -14.02
C ALA A 204 4.40 1.06 -15.32
N ALA A 205 5.03 1.04 -16.50
CA ALA A 205 4.33 0.99 -17.78
C ALA A 205 3.60 -0.35 -18.01
N GLN A 206 4.22 -1.47 -17.63
CA GLN A 206 3.61 -2.80 -17.70
C GLN A 206 2.48 -2.94 -16.67
N LEU A 207 2.67 -2.37 -15.48
CA LEU A 207 1.63 -2.28 -14.45
C LEU A 207 0.40 -1.52 -14.94
N LEU A 208 0.60 -0.35 -15.58
CA LEU A 208 -0.50 0.42 -16.17
C LEU A 208 -1.21 -0.39 -17.27
N ALA A 209 -0.49 -1.06 -18.15
CA ALA A 209 -1.07 -1.87 -19.20
C ALA A 209 -1.92 -3.03 -18.64
N ALA A 210 -1.42 -3.76 -17.64
CA ALA A 210 -2.16 -4.81 -16.97
C ALA A 210 -3.43 -4.28 -16.28
N ALA A 211 -3.34 -3.13 -15.61
CA ALA A 211 -4.47 -2.48 -14.98
C ALA A 211 -5.55 -2.05 -16.00
N LEU A 212 -5.15 -1.48 -17.14
CA LEU A 212 -6.08 -1.08 -18.19
C LEU A 212 -6.80 -2.28 -18.82
N ASN A 213 -6.16 -3.43 -18.88
CA ASN A 213 -6.77 -4.66 -19.41
C ASN A 213 -7.79 -5.29 -18.44
N LEU A 214 -7.58 -5.13 -17.12
CA LEU A 214 -8.44 -5.76 -16.10
C LEU A 214 -9.58 -4.85 -15.63
N ALA A 215 -9.34 -3.54 -15.48
CA ALA A 215 -10.34 -2.62 -14.93
C ALA A 215 -11.57 -2.52 -15.84
N THR A 216 -12.77 -2.51 -15.24
CA THR A 216 -14.00 -2.39 -16.05
C THR A 216 -14.48 -0.95 -16.24
N HIS A 217 -14.11 -0.01 -15.35
CA HIS A 217 -14.63 1.37 -15.39
C HIS A 217 -13.54 2.44 -15.46
N ARG A 218 -12.45 2.32 -14.69
CA ARG A 218 -11.32 3.25 -14.79
C ARG A 218 -10.06 2.72 -14.11
N VAL A 219 -8.91 3.23 -14.57
CA VAL A 219 -7.64 3.15 -13.85
C VAL A 219 -7.26 4.53 -13.33
N VAL A 220 -6.69 4.60 -12.14
CA VAL A 220 -6.23 5.83 -11.50
C VAL A 220 -4.77 5.66 -11.09
N VAL A 221 -3.91 6.57 -11.53
CA VAL A 221 -2.48 6.57 -11.18
C VAL A 221 -2.15 7.82 -10.39
N LYS A 222 -1.69 7.66 -9.15
CA LYS A 222 -1.19 8.76 -8.33
C LYS A 222 0.24 9.09 -8.74
N ARG A 223 0.53 10.38 -8.86
CA ARG A 223 1.86 10.90 -9.22
C ARG A 223 2.20 12.13 -8.40
N PRO A 224 3.49 12.42 -8.12
CA PRO A 224 3.91 13.76 -7.73
C PRO A 224 3.45 14.78 -8.78
N ARG A 225 3.01 15.98 -8.37
CA ARG A 225 2.38 16.97 -9.25
C ARG A 225 3.20 17.26 -10.52
N LYS A 226 4.53 17.28 -10.41
CA LYS A 226 5.48 17.61 -11.49
C LYS A 226 6.11 16.39 -12.17
N ALA A 227 5.83 15.16 -11.74
CA ALA A 227 6.42 13.97 -12.36
C ALA A 227 5.83 13.77 -13.77
N PRO A 228 6.55 13.16 -14.73
CA PRO A 228 5.91 12.73 -15.97
C PRO A 228 4.79 11.71 -15.68
N SER A 229 3.83 11.58 -16.58
CA SER A 229 2.89 10.45 -16.55
C SER A 229 3.64 9.14 -16.77
N VAL A 230 3.02 8.03 -16.41
CA VAL A 230 3.56 6.70 -16.71
C VAL A 230 3.57 6.52 -18.23
N ASP A 231 4.66 5.96 -18.77
CA ASP A 231 4.79 5.69 -20.20
C ASP A 231 3.66 4.79 -20.70
N GLY A 232 3.14 5.09 -21.88
CA GLY A 232 2.01 4.38 -22.49
C GLY A 232 0.89 5.33 -22.92
N GLN A 233 -0.36 4.90 -22.76
CA GLN A 233 -1.52 5.72 -23.09
C GLN A 233 -1.54 7.00 -22.21
N PRO A 234 -1.87 8.18 -22.76
CA PRO A 234 -2.09 9.38 -21.95
C PRO A 234 -3.38 9.24 -21.13
N PRO A 235 -3.45 9.84 -19.91
CA PRO A 235 -4.68 9.87 -19.15
C PRO A 235 -5.77 10.65 -19.89
N GLY A 236 -7.03 10.23 -19.74
CA GLY A 236 -8.16 10.96 -20.31
C GLY A 236 -8.38 12.32 -19.64
N TYR A 237 -8.09 12.41 -18.34
CA TYR A 237 -8.02 13.67 -17.60
C TYR A 237 -7.20 13.51 -16.32
N VAL A 238 -6.84 14.64 -15.70
CA VAL A 238 -6.01 14.69 -14.51
C VAL A 238 -6.72 15.48 -13.42
N LEU A 239 -6.69 15.00 -12.17
CA LEU A 239 -7.05 15.78 -11.00
C LEU A 239 -5.78 16.28 -10.30
N GLU A 240 -5.51 17.57 -10.38
CA GLU A 240 -4.32 18.18 -9.79
C GLU A 240 -4.55 18.69 -8.37
N GLY A 241 -3.72 18.22 -7.44
CA GLY A 241 -3.63 18.71 -6.07
C GLY A 241 -2.38 19.54 -5.82
N LYS A 242 -2.16 19.93 -4.55
CA LYS A 242 -1.04 20.80 -4.17
C LYS A 242 0.32 20.12 -4.39
N SER A 243 0.48 18.88 -3.93
CA SER A 243 1.74 18.10 -3.99
C SER A 243 1.67 16.88 -4.90
N SER A 244 0.49 16.32 -5.10
CA SER A 244 0.23 15.15 -5.92
C SER A 244 -0.87 15.43 -6.93
N ARG A 245 -0.95 14.61 -7.96
CA ARG A 245 -2.05 14.55 -8.92
C ARG A 245 -2.48 13.11 -9.16
N TYR A 246 -3.64 12.95 -9.79
CA TYR A 246 -4.20 11.67 -10.17
C TYR A 246 -4.48 11.67 -11.66
N ASP A 247 -3.73 10.85 -12.40
CA ASP A 247 -3.89 10.62 -13.83
C ASP A 247 -5.00 9.57 -13.99
N ILE A 248 -6.09 9.90 -14.68
CA ILE A 248 -7.31 9.07 -14.74
C ILE A 248 -7.56 8.58 -16.16
N TYR A 249 -7.81 7.28 -16.27
CA TYR A 249 -8.07 6.56 -17.50
C TYR A 249 -9.52 6.06 -17.49
N PRO A 250 -10.49 6.89 -17.90
CA PRO A 250 -11.90 6.51 -17.88
C PRO A 250 -12.24 5.52 -18.99
N MET A 251 -13.08 4.54 -18.69
CA MET A 251 -13.55 3.50 -19.64
C MET A 251 -15.08 3.42 -19.66
N LYS A 252 -15.72 3.37 -18.48
CA LYS A 252 -17.18 3.33 -18.31
C LYS A 252 -17.64 4.20 -17.15
N ALA A 253 -18.88 4.67 -17.21
CA ALA A 253 -19.50 5.43 -16.13
C ALA A 253 -19.79 4.52 -14.92
N LEU A 254 -19.36 4.93 -13.72
CA LEU A 254 -19.78 4.31 -12.47
C LEU A 254 -21.22 4.72 -12.16
N LYS A 255 -22.08 3.75 -11.86
CA LYS A 255 -23.49 3.99 -11.51
C LYS A 255 -23.71 3.76 -10.03
N ALA A 256 -24.66 4.48 -9.44
CA ALA A 256 -25.13 4.18 -8.09
C ALA A 256 -25.71 2.77 -8.07
N ARG A 257 -25.46 2.03 -6.98
CA ARG A 257 -26.22 0.78 -6.77
C ARG A 257 -27.66 1.20 -6.45
N PRO A 258 -28.66 0.53 -7.06
CA PRO A 258 -30.07 0.78 -6.74
C PRO A 258 -30.37 0.51 -5.27
#